data_AF-A0AA89PXV5-F1
#
_entry.id   AF-A0AA89PXV5-F1
#
_cell.length_a   1.000
_cell.length_b   1.000
_cell.length_c   1.000
_cell.angle_alpha   90.00
_cell.angle_beta   90.00
_cell.angle_gamma   90.00
#
_symmetry.space_group_name_H-M   'P 1'
#
loop_
_entity.id
_entity.type
_entity.pdbx_description
1 polymer ?
#
loop_
_entity_poly.entity_id
_entity_poly.type
_entity_poly.pdbx_seq_one_letter_code
_entity_poly.pdbx_strand_id
1 'polypeptide(L)'
;MQVTEEAAPDRINQVLSIEAGALACVRSRRFVLDDKPVLLSTSYLPADLVAGSAITQEDTGPGGTYARLAELGYKPVHFREEIRSRMPS
;
A
#
# COMPACT_ATOMS: atom_id res chain seq x y z
N MET A 1 10.70 2.33 -7.58
CA MET A 1 9.56 2.32 -6.62
C MET A 1 10.21 2.25 -5.25
N GLN A 2 9.48 2.21 -4.14
CA GLN A 2 10.13 1.87 -2.87
C GLN A 2 9.23 0.95 -2.07
N VAL A 3 9.83 -0.09 -1.49
CA VAL A 3 9.17 -1.03 -0.59
C VAL A 3 9.98 -1.10 0.69
N THR A 4 9.34 -0.85 1.83
CA THR A 4 9.93 -0.90 3.17
C THR A 4 9.01 -1.63 4.13
N GLU A 5 9.55 -2.03 5.27
CA GLU A 5 8.78 -2.53 6.40
C GLU A 5 8.95 -1.56 7.56
N GLU A 6 7.85 -0.96 8.02
CA GLU A 6 7.86 0.07 9.06
C GLU A 6 6.54 0.07 9.84
N ALA A 7 6.54 0.70 11.02
CA ALA A 7 5.31 0.93 11.77
C ALA A 7 4.41 1.90 10.99
N ALA A 8 3.16 1.54 10.77
CA ALA A 8 2.23 2.40 10.05
C ALA A 8 1.72 3.55 10.94
N PRO A 9 1.35 4.72 10.36
CA PRO A 9 0.74 5.82 11.11
C PRO A 9 -0.56 5.39 11.81
N ASP A 10 -0.90 5.99 12.95
CA ASP A 10 -2.08 5.62 13.75
C ASP A 10 -3.39 5.54 12.96
N ARG A 11 -3.63 6.50 12.07
CA ARG A 11 -4.82 6.50 11.19
C ARG A 11 -4.89 5.26 10.29
N ILE A 12 -3.74 4.74 9.88
CA ILE A 12 -3.64 3.54 9.04
C ILE A 12 -3.82 2.29 9.91
N ASN A 13 -3.22 2.25 11.10
CA ASN A 13 -3.44 1.16 12.07
C ASN A 13 -4.94 0.98 12.37
N GLN A 14 -5.64 2.08 12.59
CA GLN A 14 -7.10 2.09 12.82
C GLN A 14 -7.89 1.56 11.61
N VAL A 15 -7.51 1.95 10.38
CA VAL A 15 -8.20 1.50 9.16
C VAL A 15 -7.94 0.01 8.89
N LEU A 16 -6.70 -0.46 9.12
CA LEU A 16 -6.31 -1.85 8.91
C LEU A 16 -6.66 -2.76 10.09
N SER A 17 -7.11 -2.21 11.22
CA SER A 17 -7.38 -2.95 12.47
C SER A 17 -6.17 -3.78 12.95
N ILE A 18 -4.98 -3.20 12.86
CA ILE A 18 -3.73 -3.80 13.36
C ILE A 18 -3.27 -3.12 14.65
N GLU A 19 -2.55 -3.85 15.50
CA GLU A 19 -2.05 -3.32 16.78
C GLU A 19 -1.08 -2.15 16.58
N ALA A 20 -1.08 -1.20 17.52
CA ALA A 20 -0.12 -0.11 17.50
C ALA A 20 1.31 -0.67 17.59
N GLY A 21 2.16 -0.30 16.62
CA GLY A 21 3.53 -0.82 16.51
C GLY A 21 3.66 -2.10 15.68
N ALA A 22 2.55 -2.68 15.20
CA ALA A 22 2.61 -3.72 14.18
C ALA A 22 3.26 -3.17 12.89
N LEU A 23 4.06 -4.00 12.24
CA LEU A 23 4.75 -3.64 11.01
C LEU A 23 3.81 -3.74 9.81
N ALA A 24 3.96 -2.81 8.88
CA ALA A 24 3.31 -2.83 7.59
C ALA A 24 4.36 -2.87 6.49
N CYS A 25 4.06 -3.61 5.42
CA CYS A 25 4.73 -3.46 4.14
C CYS A 25 4.24 -2.15 3.51
N VAL A 26 5.15 -1.18 3.38
CA VAL A 26 4.88 0.15 2.85
C VAL A 26 5.42 0.25 1.44
N ARG A 27 4.53 0.52 0.48
CA ARG A 27 4.85 0.67 -0.94
C ARG A 27 4.62 2.11 -1.36
N SER A 28 5.68 2.83 -1.72
CA SER A 28 5.61 4.22 -2.18
C SER A 28 5.91 4.31 -3.68
N ARG A 29 5.02 5.00 -4.40
CA ARG A 29 5.13 5.19 -5.85
C ARG A 29 4.85 6.64 -6.24
N ARG A 30 5.74 7.17 -7.07
CA ARG A 30 5.54 8.40 -7.84
C ARG A 30 5.12 8.02 -9.27
N PHE A 31 3.96 8.48 -9.69
CA PHE A 31 3.49 8.34 -11.07
C PHE A 31 3.88 9.58 -11.86
N VAL A 32 4.47 9.34 -13.03
CA VAL A 32 4.93 10.37 -13.96
C VAL A 32 4.20 10.15 -15.29
N LEU A 33 3.62 11.21 -15.83
CA LEU A 33 2.98 11.26 -17.15
C LEU A 33 3.56 12.46 -17.90
N ASP A 34 4.04 12.25 -19.13
CA ASP A 34 4.70 13.28 -19.94
C ASP A 34 5.79 14.04 -19.15
N ASP A 35 6.66 13.29 -18.49
CA ASP A 35 7.75 13.78 -17.61
C ASP A 35 7.30 14.63 -16.40
N LYS A 36 5.99 14.69 -16.13
CA LYS A 36 5.41 15.43 -15.01
C LYS A 36 4.90 14.49 -13.92
N PRO A 37 5.32 14.65 -12.65
CA PRO A 37 4.71 13.92 -11.54
C PRO A 37 3.24 14.30 -11.38
N VAL A 38 2.35 13.30 -11.44
CA VAL A 38 0.89 13.52 -11.37
C VAL A 38 0.24 12.93 -10.13
N LEU A 39 0.87 11.93 -9.50
CA LEU A 39 0.32 11.25 -8.33
C LEU A 39 1.45 10.71 -7.44
N LEU A 40 1.30 10.89 -6.14
CA LEU A 40 2.04 10.16 -5.11
C LEU A 40 1.08 9.20 -4.43
N SER A 41 1.48 7.94 -4.34
CA SER A 41 0.68 6.89 -3.71
C SER A 41 1.53 6.13 -2.72
N THR A 42 1.02 6.03 -1.49
CA THR A 42 1.59 5.15 -0.47
C THR A 42 0.54 4.12 -0.08
N SER A 43 0.88 2.85 -0.22
CA SER A 43 0.03 1.73 0.17
C SER A 43 0.62 1.03 1.37
N TYR A 44 -0.22 0.68 2.34
CA TYR A 44 0.14 -0.04 3.56
C TYR A 44 -0.58 -1.37 3.54
N LEU A 45 0.15 -2.47 3.75
CA LEU A 45 -0.39 -3.82 3.89
C LEU A 45 0.14 -4.43 5.19
N PRO A 46 -0.67 -5.16 5.98
CA PRO A 46 -0.16 -5.88 7.16
C PRO A 46 1.03 -6.77 6.77
N ALA A 47 2.18 -6.60 7.42
CA ALA A 47 3.44 -7.22 6.99
C ALA A 47 3.38 -8.75 7.11
N ASP A 48 2.74 -9.24 8.17
CA ASP A 48 2.47 -10.66 8.42
C ASP A 48 1.64 -11.32 7.30
N LEU A 49 0.61 -10.62 6.81
CA LEU A 49 -0.27 -11.10 5.74
C LEU A 49 0.49 -11.28 4.42
N VAL A 50 1.40 -10.36 4.10
CA VAL A 50 2.08 -10.32 2.79
C VAL A 50 3.50 -10.90 2.81
N ALA A 51 3.97 -11.38 3.96
CA ALA A 51 5.30 -11.94 4.14
C ALA A 51 5.61 -13.05 3.11
N GLY A 52 6.81 -13.01 2.52
CA GLY A 52 7.25 -13.99 1.52
C GLY A 52 6.56 -13.90 0.15
N SER A 53 5.57 -13.02 -0.02
CA SER A 53 4.93 -12.79 -1.32
C SER A 53 5.70 -11.76 -2.16
N ALA A 54 5.41 -11.71 -3.47
CA ALA A 54 5.96 -10.69 -4.37
C ALA A 54 5.50 -9.25 -4.02
N ILE A 55 4.53 -9.07 -3.11
CA ILE A 55 4.13 -7.75 -2.60
C ILE A 55 5.28 -7.06 -1.85
N THR A 56 6.18 -7.84 -1.26
CA THR A 56 7.38 -7.33 -0.55
C THR A 56 8.50 -6.91 -1.49
N GLN A 57 8.39 -7.20 -2.79
CA GLN A 57 9.37 -6.85 -3.80
C GLN A 57 8.93 -5.59 -4.55
N GLU A 58 9.87 -4.85 -5.14
CA GLU A 58 9.50 -3.71 -5.98
C GLU A 58 8.55 -4.16 -7.10
N ASP A 59 9.03 -5.05 -7.98
CA ASP A 59 8.18 -5.63 -9.01
C ASP A 59 7.26 -6.73 -8.43
N THR A 60 5.98 -6.42 -8.39
CA THR A 60 4.93 -7.37 -8.00
C THR A 60 4.58 -8.35 -9.11
N GLY A 61 5.01 -8.11 -10.35
CA GLY A 61 4.61 -8.85 -11.54
C GLY A 61 3.22 -8.45 -12.09
N PRO A 62 2.75 -9.14 -13.14
CA PRO A 62 1.46 -8.85 -13.79
C PRO A 62 0.28 -8.88 -12.82
N GLY A 63 -0.65 -7.95 -12.99
CA GLY A 63 -1.81 -7.78 -12.11
C GLY A 63 -1.53 -7.07 -10.78
N GLY A 64 -0.26 -6.84 -10.44
CA GLY A 64 0.15 -6.00 -9.32
C GLY A 64 -0.25 -6.54 -7.95
N THR A 65 -0.31 -5.62 -6.97
CA THR A 65 -0.64 -5.95 -5.58
C THR A 65 -1.98 -6.69 -5.43
N TYR A 66 -3.02 -6.33 -6.20
CA TYR A 66 -4.32 -6.98 -6.07
C TYR A 66 -4.33 -8.42 -6.59
N ALA A 67 -3.58 -8.75 -7.63
CA ALA A 67 -3.43 -10.13 -8.08
C ALA A 67 -2.69 -10.97 -7.02
N ARG A 68 -1.60 -10.43 -6.45
CA ARG A 68 -0.86 -11.11 -5.38
C ARG A 68 -1.72 -11.29 -4.12
N LEU A 69 -2.54 -10.31 -3.75
CA LEU A 69 -3.50 -10.47 -2.65
C LEU A 69 -4.54 -11.56 -2.95
N ALA A 70 -5.00 -11.67 -4.19
CA ALA A 70 -5.92 -12.74 -4.57
C ALA A 70 -5.30 -14.13 -4.48
N GLU A 71 -4.03 -14.28 -4.87
CA GLU A 71 -3.25 -15.53 -4.72
C GLU A 71 -3.09 -15.94 -3.25
N LEU A 72 -2.96 -14.96 -2.35
CA LEU A 72 -2.93 -15.18 -0.89
C LEU A 72 -4.31 -15.48 -0.28
N GLY A 73 -5.40 -15.47 -1.08
CA GLY A 73 -6.77 -15.66 -0.60
C GLY A 73 -7.44 -14.38 -0.07
N TYR A 74 -6.80 -13.23 -0.17
CA TYR A 74 -7.25 -11.93 0.34
C TYR A 74 -7.64 -10.96 -0.79
N LYS A 75 -8.31 -11.45 -1.83
CA LYS A 75 -8.74 -10.59 -2.94
C LYS A 75 -9.61 -9.43 -2.44
N PRO A 76 -9.42 -8.19 -2.93
CA PRO A 76 -10.32 -7.10 -2.59
C PRO A 76 -11.73 -7.40 -3.11
N VAL A 77 -12.74 -7.27 -2.24
CA VAL A 77 -14.17 -7.42 -2.60
C VAL A 77 -15.00 -6.19 -2.24
N HIS A 78 -14.42 -5.28 -1.45
CA HIS A 78 -15.04 -4.04 -1.03
C HIS A 78 -13.97 -2.95 -0.96
N PHE A 79 -14.38 -1.71 -1.24
CA PHE A 79 -13.52 -0.53 -1.16
C PHE A 79 -14.28 0.62 -0.50
N ARG A 80 -13.56 1.38 0.33
CA ARG A 80 -14.03 2.62 0.94
C ARG A 80 -13.04 3.72 0.61
N GLU A 81 -13.53 4.82 0.06
CA GLU A 81 -12.73 6.00 -0.27
C GLU A 81 -13.04 7.16 0.67
N GLU A 82 -12.01 7.93 1.02
CA GLU A 82 -12.15 9.21 1.71
C GLU A 82 -11.32 10.26 0.96
N ILE A 83 -11.99 11.34 0.52
CA ILE A 83 -11.36 12.39 -0.28
C ILE A 83 -11.25 13.66 0.57
N ARG A 84 -10.05 14.24 0.62
CA ARG A 84 -9.77 15.53 1.28
C ARG A 84 -9.07 16.47 0.31
N SER A 85 -9.34 17.76 0.44
CA SER A 85 -8.68 18.82 -0.33
C SER A 85 -8.06 19.85 0.60
N ARG A 86 -6.90 20.40 0.22
CA ARG A 86 -6.19 21.46 0.94
C ARG A 86 -5.31 22.25 -0.03
N MET A 87 -5.00 23.50 0.32
CA MET A 87 -4.01 24.29 -0.42
C MET A 87 -2.62 23.62 -0.35
N PRO A 88 -1.80 23.74 -1.40
CA PRO A 88 -0.41 23.28 -1.34
C PRO A 88 0.35 24.00 -0.22
N SER A 89 1.09 23.25 0.59
CA SER A 89 2.04 23.77 1.58
C SER A 89 3.46 23.52 1.12
#